data_AF-A0A1V4CJK3-F1
#
_entry.id   AF-A0A1V4CJK3-F1
#
_cell.length_a   1.000
_cell.length_b   1.000
_cell.length_c   1.000
_cell.angle_alpha   90.00
_cell.angle_beta   90.00
_cell.angle_gamma   90.00
#
_symmetry.space_group_name_H-M   'P 1'
#
loop_
_entity.id
_entity.type
_entity.pdbx_description
1 polymer ?
#
loop_
_entity_poly.entity_id
_entity_poly.type
_entity_poly.pdbx_seq_one_letter_code
_entity_poly.pdbx_strand_id
1 'polypeptide(L)'
;MKTFIAQRWHGLAGWRTLFWRDLLVVGTSLNLLMTGLALALLSQDAPIQWVLLAHLLPLPYNLLIVSSIWSAPQRPKIVLGASVFWLVLFVAV
;
A
#
# COMPACT_ATOMS: atom_id res chain seq x y z
N MET A 1 -5.14 -21.84 -11.79
CA MET A 1 -4.37 -20.80 -11.08
C MET A 1 -4.86 -19.38 -11.45
N LYS A 2 -6.14 -19.07 -11.24
CA LYS A 2 -6.65 -17.67 -11.25
C LYS A 2 -6.69 -17.15 -9.81
N THR A 3 -5.56 -17.33 -9.14
CA THR A 3 -5.47 -17.54 -7.69
C THR A 3 -5.15 -16.23 -6.99
N PHE A 4 -5.89 -15.96 -5.91
CA PHE A 4 -5.67 -14.88 -4.94
C PHE A 4 -5.96 -13.43 -5.40
N ILE A 5 -5.33 -12.98 -6.49
CA ILE A 5 -5.48 -11.59 -6.99
C ILE A 5 -6.92 -11.34 -7.46
N ALA A 6 -7.49 -12.28 -8.22
CA ALA A 6 -8.88 -12.18 -8.66
C ALA A 6 -9.86 -12.15 -7.48
N GLN A 7 -9.67 -12.95 -6.44
CA GLN A 7 -10.61 -13.00 -5.30
C GLN A 7 -10.62 -11.71 -4.47
N ARG A 8 -9.46 -11.08 -4.26
CA ARG A 8 -9.38 -9.75 -3.63
C ARG A 8 -9.91 -8.65 -4.54
N TRP A 9 -9.66 -8.75 -5.86
CA TRP A 9 -10.18 -7.82 -6.86
C TRP A 9 -11.71 -7.89 -7.02
N HIS A 10 -12.34 -9.04 -6.77
CA HIS A 10 -13.80 -9.20 -6.82
C HIS A 10 -14.52 -8.81 -5.51
N GLY A 11 -13.83 -8.22 -4.53
CA GLY A 11 -14.47 -7.67 -3.33
C GLY A 11 -14.96 -8.70 -2.31
N LEU A 12 -14.37 -9.91 -2.28
CA LEU A 12 -14.69 -10.94 -1.29
C LEU A 12 -14.26 -10.56 0.14
N ALA A 13 -13.34 -9.60 0.27
CA ALA A 13 -13.01 -8.98 1.55
C ALA A 13 -13.82 -7.68 1.72
N GLY A 14 -14.54 -7.56 2.84
CA GLY A 14 -15.31 -6.36 3.14
C GLY A 14 -14.43 -5.11 3.20
N TRP A 15 -14.95 -3.97 2.74
CA TRP A 15 -14.22 -2.69 2.68
C TRP A 15 -13.60 -2.28 4.02
N ARG A 16 -14.22 -2.66 5.15
CA ARG A 16 -13.69 -2.40 6.50
C ARG A 16 -12.35 -3.10 6.73
N THR A 17 -12.24 -4.38 6.35
CA THR A 17 -11.01 -5.14 6.50
C THR A 17 -9.92 -4.61 5.59
N LEU A 18 -10.28 -4.28 4.34
CA LEU A 18 -9.33 -3.71 3.38
C LEU A 18 -8.80 -2.34 3.83
N PHE A 19 -9.66 -1.48 4.37
CA PHE A 19 -9.26 -0.15 4.83
C PHE A 19 -8.52 -0.18 6.17
N TRP A 20 -9.07 -0.83 7.20
CA TRP A 20 -8.45 -0.78 8.53
C TRP A 20 -7.23 -1.68 8.64
N ARG A 21 -7.34 -2.94 8.22
CA ARG A 21 -6.26 -3.90 8.39
C ARG A 21 -5.25 -3.80 7.26
N ASP A 22 -5.70 -3.92 6.01
CA ASP A 22 -4.77 -4.05 4.89
C ASP A 22 -4.14 -2.67 4.55
N LEU A 23 -4.92 -1.59 4.46
CA LEU A 23 -4.40 -0.25 4.16
C LEU A 23 -3.70 0.41 5.37
N LEU A 24 -4.42 0.65 6.46
CA LEU A 24 -3.86 1.43 7.58
C LEU A 24 -2.83 0.66 8.40
N VAL A 25 -3.07 -0.61 8.74
CA VAL A 25 -2.11 -1.37 9.56
C VAL A 25 -0.98 -1.94 8.70
N VAL A 26 -1.30 -2.76 7.70
CA VAL A 26 -0.25 -3.44 6.92
C VAL A 26 0.46 -2.46 5.98
N GLY A 27 -0.27 -1.61 5.26
CA GLY A 27 0.33 -0.58 4.39
C GLY A 27 1.26 0.36 5.15
N THR A 28 0.83 0.90 6.30
CA THR A 28 1.69 1.80 7.09
C THR A 28 2.91 1.07 7.66
N SER A 29 2.74 -0.15 8.17
CA SER A 29 3.86 -0.93 8.70
C SER A 29 4.88 -1.24 7.60
N LEU A 30 4.41 -1.61 6.41
CA LEU A 30 5.28 -1.88 5.27
C LEU A 30 6.02 -0.63 4.79
N ASN A 31 5.31 0.50 4.66
CA ASN A 31 5.93 1.78 4.32
C ASN A 31 7.00 2.17 5.34
N LEU A 32 6.69 2.08 6.64
CA LEU A 32 7.64 2.45 7.70
C LEU A 32 8.89 1.55 7.69
N LEU A 33 8.73 0.25 7.48
CA LEU A 33 9.84 -0.69 7.34
C LEU A 33 10.70 -0.38 6.12
N MET A 34 10.09 -0.07 4.98
CA MET A 34 10.82 0.26 3.75
C MET A 34 11.50 1.62 3.81
N THR A 35 10.88 2.63 4.43
CA THR A 35 11.53 3.92 4.72
C THR A 35 12.71 3.72 5.67
N GLY A 36 12.55 2.93 6.72
CA GLY A 36 13.65 2.57 7.63
C GLY A 36 14.79 1.86 6.90
N LEU A 37 14.47 0.93 6.00
CA LEU A 37 15.45 0.25 5.16
C LEU A 37 16.16 1.22 4.20
N ALA A 38 15.42 2.12 3.56
CA ALA A 38 15.97 3.12 2.65
C ALA A 38 16.94 4.06 3.40
N LEU A 39 16.58 4.50 4.61
CA LEU A 39 17.45 5.30 5.48
C LEU A 39 18.70 4.51 5.92
N ALA A 40 18.55 3.23 6.27
CA ALA A 40 19.67 2.37 6.63
C ALA A 40 20.63 2.15 5.45
N LEU A 41 20.11 2.00 4.23
CA LEU A 41 20.91 1.92 3.00
C LEU A 41 21.62 3.25 2.74
N LEU A 42 20.92 4.38 2.90
CA LEU A 42 21.50 5.70 2.74
C LEU A 42 22.63 5.96 3.76
N SER A 43 22.48 5.51 5.01
CA SER A 43 23.52 5.65 6.04
C SER A 43 24.77 4.81 5.80
N GLN A 44 24.68 3.80 4.93
CA GLN A 44 25.79 2.95 4.53
C GLN A 44 26.43 3.41 3.21
N ASP A 45 26.11 4.63 2.75
CA ASP A 45 26.51 5.16 1.45
C ASP A 45 26.17 4.21 0.28
N ALA A 46 25.08 3.44 0.42
CA ALA A 46 24.67 2.52 -0.61
C ALA A 46 24.30 3.27 -1.90
N PRO A 47 24.46 2.64 -3.08
CA PRO A 47 24.07 3.26 -4.34
C PRO A 47 22.61 3.72 -4.30
N ILE A 48 22.35 4.94 -4.76
CA ILE A 48 21.01 5.56 -4.74
C ILE A 48 19.94 4.68 -5.40
N GLN A 49 20.33 3.85 -6.36
CA GLN A 49 19.46 2.87 -7.02
C GLN A 49 18.81 1.91 -6.01
N TRP A 50 19.58 1.41 -5.04
CA TRP A 50 19.08 0.49 -4.00
C TRP A 50 18.17 1.20 -3.01
N VAL A 51 18.50 2.43 -2.64
CA VAL A 51 17.66 3.29 -1.79
C VAL A 51 16.31 3.53 -2.46
N LEU A 52 16.31 3.88 -3.75
CA LEU A 52 15.10 4.10 -4.55
C LEU A 52 14.29 2.81 -4.71
N LEU A 53 14.93 1.67 -4.99
CA LEU A 53 14.23 0.39 -5.12
C LEU A 53 13.56 -0.01 -3.81
N ALA A 54 14.23 0.16 -2.67
CA ALA A 54 13.64 -0.10 -1.36
C ALA A 54 12.44 0.82 -1.08
N HIS A 55 12.58 2.11 -1.39
CA HIS A 55 11.53 3.10 -1.18
C HIS A 55 10.32 2.92 -2.10
N LEU A 56 10.54 2.48 -3.35
CA LEU A 56 9.46 2.25 -4.33
C LEU A 56 8.80 0.86 -4.18
N LEU A 57 9.37 -0.04 -3.39
CA LEU A 57 8.88 -1.41 -3.20
C LEU A 57 7.46 -1.51 -2.60
N PRO A 58 7.03 -0.64 -1.66
CA PRO A 58 5.65 -0.61 -1.18
C PRO A 58 4.63 -0.18 -2.23
N LEU A 59 5.05 0.54 -3.28
CA LEU A 59 4.16 1.21 -4.22
C LEU A 59 3.22 0.23 -4.97
N PRO A 60 3.71 -0.91 -5.50
CA PRO A 60 2.85 -1.96 -6.06
C PRO A 60 1.82 -2.52 -5.06
N TYR A 61 2.21 -2.68 -3.79
CA TYR A 61 1.31 -3.19 -2.75
C TYR A 61 0.21 -2.16 -2.41
N ASN A 62 0.60 -0.89 -2.26
CA ASN A 62 -0.32 0.20 -1.96
C ASN A 62 -1.34 0.38 -3.09
N LEU A 63 -0.91 0.30 -4.36
CA LEU A 63 -1.81 0.34 -5.52
C LEU A 63 -2.78 -0.83 -5.56
N LEU A 64 -2.33 -2.05 -5.21
CA LEU A 64 -3.19 -3.24 -5.15
C LEU A 64 -4.31 -3.07 -4.11
N ILE A 65 -4.01 -2.53 -2.93
CA ILE A 65 -5.04 -2.35 -1.89
C ILE A 65 -6.02 -1.25 -2.28
N VAL A 66 -5.54 -0.10 -2.76
CA VAL A 66 -6.41 1.00 -3.17
C VAL A 66 -7.34 0.59 -4.30
N SER A 67 -6.83 -0.15 -5.30
CA SER A 67 -7.67 -0.74 -6.35
C SER A 67 -8.65 -1.79 -5.81
N SER A 68 -8.26 -2.61 -4.83
CA SER A 68 -9.16 -3.56 -4.17
C SER A 68 -10.29 -2.84 -3.40
N ILE A 69 -9.98 -1.74 -2.71
CA ILE A 69 -10.99 -0.88 -2.06
C ILE A 69 -11.91 -0.29 -3.12
N TRP A 70 -11.38 0.14 -4.27
CA TRP A 70 -12.19 0.67 -5.36
C TRP A 70 -13.10 -0.36 -6.03
N SER A 71 -12.81 -1.66 -5.89
CA SER A 71 -13.68 -2.74 -6.35
C SER A 71 -14.64 -3.27 -5.27
N ALA A 72 -14.48 -2.87 -4.00
CA ALA A 72 -15.26 -3.42 -2.89
C ALA A 72 -16.74 -2.96 -2.90
N PRO A 73 -17.72 -3.85 -2.74
CA PRO A 73 -19.15 -3.49 -2.68
C PRO A 73 -19.50 -2.72 -1.39
N GLN A 74 -20.52 -1.85 -1.48
CA GLN A 74 -21.07 -1.07 -0.35
C GLN A 74 -20.06 -0.16 0.39
N ARG A 75 -18.97 0.23 -0.27
CA ARG A 75 -17.97 1.13 0.30
C ARG A 75 -18.48 2.59 0.36
N PRO A 76 -18.23 3.33 1.45
CA PRO A 76 -18.47 4.77 1.51
C PRO A 76 -17.52 5.55 0.59
N LYS A 77 -17.99 6.64 -0.03
CA LYS A 77 -17.14 7.53 -0.86
C LYS A 77 -15.98 8.15 -0.07
N ILE A 78 -16.20 8.44 1.22
CA ILE A 78 -15.17 8.94 2.14
C ILE A 78 -13.99 7.96 2.26
N VAL A 79 -14.26 6.65 2.30
CA VAL A 79 -13.21 5.63 2.42
C VAL A 79 -12.35 5.60 1.17
N LEU A 80 -12.96 5.76 -0.01
CA LEU A 80 -12.21 5.85 -1.26
C LEU A 80 -11.31 7.10 -1.28
N GLY A 81 -11.86 8.27 -0.93
CA GLY A 81 -11.10 9.51 -0.83
C GLY A 81 -9.95 9.43 0.17
N ALA A 82 -10.20 8.87 1.35
CA ALA A 82 -9.18 8.64 2.37
C ALA A 82 -8.09 7.67 1.90
N SER A 83 -8.45 6.63 1.14
CA SER A 83 -7.47 5.66 0.60
C SER A 83 -6.55 6.28 -0.45
N VAL A 84 -7.11 7.12 -1.33
CA VAL A 84 -6.32 7.87 -2.32
C VAL A 84 -5.44 8.91 -1.63
N PHE A 85 -5.98 9.64 -0.65
CA PHE A 85 -5.21 10.60 0.14
C PHE A 85 -4.04 9.92 0.86
N TRP A 86 -4.30 8.78 1.50
CA TRP A 86 -3.27 7.96 2.17
C TRP A 86 -2.18 7.53 1.18
N LEU A 87 -2.54 7.09 -0.02
CA LEU A 87 -1.57 6.70 -1.06
C LEU A 87 -0.68 7.89 -1.47
N VAL A 88 -1.29 9.05 -1.74
CA VAL A 88 -0.55 10.26 -2.13
C VAL A 88 0.40 10.71 -1.02
N LEU A 89 -0.06 10.67 0.23
CA LEU A 89 0.76 11.01 1.39
C LEU A 89 2.01 10.13 1.47
N PHE A 90 1.86 8.81 1.33
CA PHE A 90 2.99 7.87 1.41
C PHE A 90 3.87 7.81 0.17
N VAL A 91 3.39 8.27 -0.98
CA VAL A 91 4.26 8.46 -2.16
C VAL A 91 5.07 9.75 -2.04
N ALA A 92 4.57 10.73 -1.29
CA ALA A 92 5.25 12.00 -1.07
C ALA A 92 6.26 12.00 0.11
N VAL A 93 6.19 10.99 0.99
CA VAL A 93 7.02 10.83 2.21
C VAL A 93 8.02 9.72 1.99
#